data_AF-A0A3D5W797-F1
#
_entry.id   AF-A0A3D5W797-F1
#
_cell.length_a   1.000
_cell.length_b   1.000
_cell.length_c   1.000
_cell.angle_alpha   90.00
_cell.angle_beta   90.00
_cell.angle_gamma   90.00
#
_symmetry.space_group_name_H-M   'P 1'
#
loop_
_entity.id
_entity.type
_entity.pdbx_description
1 polymer ?
#
loop_
_entity_poly.entity_id
_entity_poly.type
_entity_poly.pdbx_seq_one_letter_code
_entity_poly.pdbx_strand_id
1 'polypeptide(L)'
;TDLTFEIDQQSGEHLAAKVLSKGQIAYCKIALDEAIPCDPESETEPRPVVLFFDASGAEILGICIIDFALRRATNISWHQAKVDQSARARVHSHQPCVIWVTGLSGSGKSTVADALEQELHRAGRHTYLLDGDNVRHGLCRDLGFTDADRVENIRRVAEVATLMADAGLIVIASFISPFQNERAMAREVAGDTRFVEVFVDTPLAVCEARDPKGLYKKARAGELKNFTGIDSIYEAPSHPEITLKAGEHPPEVLVGQVMDYLSAENIFSL
;
A
#
# COMPACT_ATOMS: atom_id res chain seq x y z
N THR A 1 -11.06 7.30 -10.05
CA THR A 1 -11.76 8.55 -9.70
C THR A 1 -11.87 8.65 -8.20
N ASP A 2 -11.56 9.80 -7.62
CA ASP A 2 -11.49 10.03 -6.18
C ASP A 2 -12.25 11.32 -5.82
N LEU A 3 -13.25 11.21 -4.93
CA LEU A 3 -14.03 12.36 -4.47
C LEU A 3 -13.23 13.11 -3.40
N THR A 4 -12.81 14.34 -3.69
CA THR A 4 -11.92 15.10 -2.79
C THR A 4 -12.72 15.76 -1.66
N PHE A 5 -13.78 16.49 -2.01
CA PHE A 5 -14.72 17.08 -1.04
C PHE A 5 -16.04 17.45 -1.72
N GLU A 6 -17.14 17.36 -0.99
CA GLU A 6 -18.41 18.00 -1.34
C GLU A 6 -18.30 19.51 -1.09
N ILE A 7 -19.00 20.32 -1.89
CA ILE A 7 -19.08 21.77 -1.73
C ILE A 7 -20.50 22.09 -1.25
N ASP A 8 -20.61 22.64 -0.04
CA ASP A 8 -21.87 23.16 0.45
C ASP A 8 -22.32 24.34 -0.43
N GLN A 9 -23.51 24.26 -1.01
CA GLN A 9 -23.98 25.25 -1.99
C GLN A 9 -24.39 26.59 -1.36
N GLN A 10 -24.65 26.62 -0.06
CA GLN A 10 -25.08 27.82 0.64
C GLN A 10 -23.89 28.57 1.24
N SER A 11 -22.94 27.84 1.82
CA SER A 11 -21.77 28.42 2.50
C SER A 11 -20.49 28.41 1.66
N GLY A 12 -20.39 27.53 0.66
CA GLY A 12 -19.16 27.26 -0.08
C GLY A 12 -18.14 26.44 0.70
N GLU A 13 -18.49 25.94 1.90
CA GLU A 13 -17.57 25.15 2.72
C GLU A 13 -17.31 23.77 2.10
N HIS A 14 -16.09 23.27 2.33
CA HIS A 14 -15.68 21.95 1.87
C HIS A 14 -16.07 20.90 2.92
N LEU A 15 -16.97 20.00 2.55
CA LEU A 15 -17.46 18.92 3.39
C LEU A 15 -16.82 17.59 2.97
N ALA A 16 -16.47 16.76 3.94
CA ALA A 16 -15.99 15.41 3.66
C ALA A 16 -17.15 14.56 3.13
N ALA A 17 -17.00 13.99 1.93
CA ALA A 17 -17.99 13.12 1.32
C ALA A 17 -17.30 11.97 0.57
N LYS A 18 -17.94 10.80 0.56
CA LYS A 18 -17.53 9.63 -0.25
C LYS A 18 -18.54 9.29 -1.35
N VAL A 19 -19.78 9.77 -1.22
CA VAL A 19 -20.86 9.54 -2.18
C VAL A 19 -21.57 10.87 -2.38
N LEU A 20 -21.90 11.17 -3.63
CA LEU A 20 -22.73 12.30 -4.02
C LEU A 20 -24.18 11.82 -4.19
N SER A 21 -25.09 12.48 -3.51
CA SER A 21 -26.53 12.41 -3.74
C SER A 21 -26.94 13.37 -4.86
N LYS A 22 -28.12 13.13 -5.42
CA LYS A 22 -28.67 13.96 -6.51
C LYS A 22 -28.71 15.43 -6.10
N GLY A 23 -28.12 16.27 -6.95
CA GLY A 23 -28.13 17.73 -6.78
C GLY A 23 -26.99 18.28 -5.93
N GLN A 24 -26.11 17.44 -5.37
CA GLN A 24 -24.90 17.89 -4.68
C GLN A 24 -23.77 18.21 -5.67
N ILE A 25 -22.84 19.08 -5.26
CA ILE A 25 -21.66 19.47 -6.04
C ILE A 25 -20.42 19.03 -5.26
N ALA A 26 -19.38 18.60 -5.97
CA ALA A 26 -18.11 18.25 -5.35
C ALA A 26 -16.94 18.54 -6.26
N TYR A 27 -15.76 18.53 -5.64
CA TYR A 27 -14.49 18.48 -6.30
C TYR A 27 -13.96 17.04 -6.30
N CYS A 28 -13.56 16.53 -7.46
CA CYS A 28 -13.05 15.17 -7.61
C CYS A 28 -11.87 15.10 -8.57
N LYS A 29 -11.07 14.04 -8.41
CA LYS A 29 -9.97 13.69 -9.31
C LYS A 29 -10.42 12.53 -10.18
N ILE A 30 -10.32 12.65 -11.48
CA ILE A 30 -10.69 11.60 -12.42
C ILE A 30 -9.40 11.02 -12.99
N ALA A 31 -9.30 9.69 -13.00
CA ALA A 31 -8.22 8.98 -13.68
C ALA A 31 -8.82 8.34 -14.92
N LEU A 32 -8.14 8.48 -16.05
CA LEU A 32 -8.53 7.93 -17.34
C LEU A 32 -7.52 6.86 -17.73
N ASP A 33 -7.99 5.84 -18.43
CA ASP A 33 -7.18 4.78 -19.03
C ASP A 33 -6.42 5.26 -20.27
N GLU A 34 -6.96 6.28 -20.95
CA GLU A 34 -6.32 6.92 -22.10
C GLU A 34 -6.22 8.44 -21.93
N ALA A 35 -5.23 9.02 -22.61
CA ALA A 35 -5.05 10.47 -22.63
C ALA A 35 -6.13 11.12 -23.53
N ILE A 36 -6.83 12.12 -22.99
CA ILE A 36 -7.80 12.91 -23.75
C ILE A 36 -7.18 14.21 -24.26
N PRO A 37 -7.45 14.62 -25.51
CA PRO A 37 -7.01 15.91 -26.03
C PRO A 37 -7.82 17.02 -25.37
N CYS A 38 -7.26 17.62 -24.34
CA CYS A 38 -7.89 18.66 -23.55
C CYS A 38 -6.82 19.60 -23.00
N ASP A 39 -6.98 20.90 -23.25
CA ASP A 39 -6.21 21.95 -22.61
C ASP A 39 -7.12 22.78 -21.68
N PRO A 40 -7.29 22.36 -20.41
CA PRO A 40 -8.19 23.03 -19.47
C PRO A 40 -7.70 24.43 -19.06
N GLU A 41 -6.43 24.75 -19.33
CA GLU A 41 -5.79 26.04 -19.03
C GLU A 41 -5.83 27.02 -20.22
N SER A 42 -6.34 26.61 -21.39
CA SER A 42 -6.41 27.47 -22.57
C SER A 42 -7.36 28.66 -22.35
N GLU A 43 -6.86 29.87 -22.56
CA GLU A 43 -7.68 31.10 -22.56
C GLU A 43 -8.57 31.21 -23.81
N THR A 44 -8.29 30.42 -24.84
CA THR A 44 -8.92 30.51 -26.17
C THR A 44 -9.87 29.36 -26.48
N GLU A 45 -9.71 28.21 -25.81
CA GLU A 45 -10.55 27.04 -26.01
C GLU A 45 -11.63 26.94 -24.92
N PRO A 46 -12.85 26.48 -25.26
CA PRO A 46 -13.90 26.28 -24.28
C PRO A 46 -13.51 25.19 -23.28
N ARG A 47 -13.83 25.41 -22.00
CA ARG A 47 -13.54 24.41 -20.95
C ARG A 47 -14.27 23.09 -21.25
N PRO A 48 -13.59 21.94 -21.17
CA PRO A 48 -14.20 20.65 -21.46
C PRO A 48 -15.21 20.28 -20.39
N VAL A 49 -16.36 19.81 -20.86
CA VAL A 49 -17.43 19.27 -20.03
C VAL A 49 -17.42 17.76 -20.16
N VAL A 50 -17.35 17.07 -19.03
CA VAL A 50 -17.42 15.60 -18.97
C VAL A 50 -18.80 15.21 -18.47
N LEU A 51 -19.42 14.25 -19.17
CA LEU A 51 -20.71 13.67 -18.79
C LEU A 51 -20.47 12.26 -18.26
N PHE A 52 -20.95 12.00 -17.05
CA PHE A 52 -20.97 10.66 -16.48
C PHE A 52 -22.29 10.01 -16.81
N PHE A 53 -22.24 8.84 -17.44
CA PHE A 53 -23.41 8.02 -17.71
C PHE A 53 -23.47 6.83 -16.76
N ASP A 54 -24.67 6.30 -16.58
CA ASP A 54 -24.86 5.01 -15.94
C ASP A 54 -24.24 3.87 -16.77
N ALA A 55 -24.14 2.67 -16.19
CA ALA A 55 -23.52 1.53 -16.87
C ALA A 55 -24.24 1.13 -18.18
N SER A 56 -25.51 1.50 -18.35
CA SER A 56 -26.25 1.28 -19.58
C SER A 56 -26.04 2.35 -20.65
N GLY A 57 -25.46 3.50 -20.29
CA GLY A 57 -25.27 4.66 -21.16
C GLY A 57 -26.54 5.48 -21.40
N ALA A 58 -27.64 5.19 -20.71
CA ALA A 58 -28.95 5.79 -20.96
C ALA A 58 -29.23 7.02 -20.10
N GLU A 59 -28.66 7.09 -18.89
CA GLU A 59 -28.92 8.17 -17.93
C GLU A 59 -27.63 8.93 -17.62
N ILE A 60 -27.68 10.26 -17.64
CA ILE A 60 -26.60 11.12 -17.17
C ILE A 60 -26.66 11.17 -15.64
N LEU A 61 -25.65 10.61 -14.99
CA LEU A 61 -25.48 10.63 -13.54
C LEU A 61 -24.86 11.94 -13.03
N GLY A 62 -24.08 12.61 -13.86
CA GLY A 62 -23.38 13.83 -13.46
C GLY A 62 -22.74 14.57 -14.62
N ILE A 63 -22.47 15.85 -14.37
CA ILE A 63 -21.80 16.76 -15.30
C ILE A 63 -20.66 17.39 -14.51
N CYS A 64 -19.46 17.40 -15.07
CA CYS A 64 -18.35 18.16 -14.49
C CYS A 64 -17.61 18.97 -15.54
N ILE A 65 -16.94 20.03 -15.06
CA ILE A 65 -16.00 20.81 -15.85
C ILE A 65 -14.61 20.42 -15.37
N ILE A 66 -13.68 20.22 -16.30
CA ILE A 66 -12.28 19.98 -15.94
C ILE A 66 -11.66 21.31 -15.50
N ASP A 67 -11.21 21.39 -14.26
CA ASP A 67 -10.57 22.59 -13.70
C ASP A 67 -9.12 22.70 -14.21
N PHE A 68 -8.29 21.69 -13.90
CA PHE A 68 -6.93 21.59 -14.41
C PHE A 68 -6.50 20.12 -14.55
N ALA A 69 -5.54 19.88 -15.44
CA ALA A 69 -4.88 18.60 -15.53
C ALA A 69 -3.94 18.44 -14.33
N LEU A 70 -4.10 17.37 -13.54
CA LEU A 70 -3.16 17.03 -12.49
C LEU A 70 -1.81 16.66 -13.14
N ARG A 71 -0.93 17.65 -13.27
CA ARG A 71 0.44 17.42 -13.70
C ARG A 71 1.15 16.69 -12.56
N ARG A 72 1.33 15.36 -12.69
CA ARG A 72 2.46 14.69 -12.01
C ARG A 72 3.70 15.51 -12.37
N ALA A 73 4.47 15.97 -11.39
CA ALA A 73 5.56 16.92 -11.56
C ALA A 73 6.32 16.71 -12.90
N THR A 74 5.97 17.49 -13.91
CA THR A 74 6.42 17.32 -15.30
C THR A 74 7.87 17.79 -15.51
N ASN A 75 8.47 18.34 -14.46
CA ASN A 75 9.89 18.71 -14.40
C ASN A 75 10.71 17.72 -13.55
N ILE A 76 10.30 16.46 -13.48
CA ILE A 76 11.16 15.39 -12.97
C ILE A 76 11.68 14.61 -14.17
N SER A 77 12.79 15.08 -14.76
CA SER A 77 13.61 14.19 -15.56
C SER A 77 14.20 13.15 -14.61
N TRP A 78 13.90 11.87 -14.83
CA TRP A 78 14.65 10.80 -14.18
C TRP A 78 16.12 10.97 -14.57
N HIS A 79 16.92 11.50 -13.65
CA HIS A 79 18.35 11.49 -13.80
C HIS A 79 18.78 10.03 -13.70
N GLN A 80 19.08 9.40 -14.84
CA GLN A 80 19.71 8.09 -14.84
C GLN A 80 21.05 8.22 -14.09
N ALA A 81 21.05 7.78 -12.85
CA ALA A 81 22.25 7.75 -12.05
C ALA A 81 23.25 6.81 -12.73
N LYS A 82 24.52 7.19 -12.78
CA LYS A 82 25.59 6.32 -13.30
C LYS A 82 25.77 5.04 -12.46
N VAL A 83 25.20 5.02 -11.26
CA VAL A 83 25.16 3.87 -10.35
C VAL A 83 23.72 3.39 -10.31
N ASP A 84 23.46 2.27 -10.96
CA ASP A 84 22.17 1.61 -11.01
C ASP A 84 21.99 0.58 -9.87
N GLN A 85 20.79 0.01 -9.78
CA GLN A 85 20.44 -1.00 -8.80
C GLN A 85 21.36 -2.24 -8.89
N SER A 86 21.78 -2.64 -10.10
CA SER A 86 22.70 -3.76 -10.32
C SER A 86 24.10 -3.48 -9.76
N ALA A 87 24.61 -2.26 -9.91
CA ALA A 87 25.88 -1.85 -9.34
C ALA A 87 25.84 -1.89 -7.80
N ARG A 88 24.73 -1.49 -7.18
CA ARG A 88 24.53 -1.55 -5.72
C ARG A 88 24.37 -3.00 -5.23
N ALA A 89 23.64 -3.82 -5.97
CA ALA A 89 23.51 -5.26 -5.72
C ALA A 89 24.88 -5.94 -5.60
N ARG A 90 25.80 -5.66 -6.52
CA ARG A 90 27.18 -6.19 -6.50
C ARG A 90 27.96 -5.82 -5.25
N VAL A 91 27.78 -4.61 -4.72
CA VAL A 91 28.45 -4.17 -3.48
C VAL A 91 27.88 -4.90 -2.26
N HIS A 92 26.56 -5.10 -2.22
CA HIS A 92 25.88 -5.77 -1.12
C HIS A 92 25.89 -7.29 -1.19
N SER A 93 26.46 -7.86 -2.26
CA SER A 93 26.54 -9.31 -2.47
C SER A 93 25.18 -10.02 -2.56
N HIS A 94 24.09 -9.31 -2.87
CA HIS A 94 22.73 -9.83 -3.04
C HIS A 94 21.94 -9.02 -4.05
N GLN A 95 20.82 -9.55 -4.54
CA GLN A 95 19.82 -8.78 -5.27
C GLN A 95 18.91 -8.02 -4.29
N PRO A 96 18.61 -6.73 -4.53
CA PRO A 96 17.62 -6.03 -3.74
C PRO A 96 16.20 -6.55 -4.02
N CYS A 97 15.37 -6.54 -2.99
CA CYS A 97 13.96 -6.86 -3.12
C CYS A 97 13.14 -6.23 -1.98
N VAL A 98 11.84 -6.16 -2.19
CA VAL A 98 10.85 -5.80 -1.17
C VAL A 98 10.12 -7.08 -0.76
N ILE A 99 10.26 -7.46 0.50
CA ILE A 99 9.52 -8.55 1.14
C ILE A 99 8.32 -7.92 1.85
N TRP A 100 7.13 -8.06 1.25
CA TRP A 100 5.90 -7.46 1.74
C TRP A 100 5.09 -8.45 2.56
N VAL A 101 5.18 -8.35 3.89
CA VAL A 101 4.50 -9.23 4.84
C VAL A 101 3.10 -8.68 5.16
N THR A 102 2.06 -9.44 4.82
CA THR A 102 0.65 -9.11 5.03
C THR A 102 -0.08 -10.15 5.87
N GLY A 103 -1.14 -9.75 6.58
CA GLY A 103 -1.86 -10.63 7.52
C GLY A 103 -2.63 -9.89 8.61
N LEU A 104 -3.54 -10.57 9.28
CA LEU A 104 -4.34 -10.02 10.38
C LEU A 104 -3.47 -9.49 11.53
N SER A 105 -4.03 -8.56 12.34
CA SER A 105 -3.40 -8.21 13.63
C SER A 105 -3.25 -9.48 14.48
N GLY A 106 -2.11 -9.68 15.15
CA GLY A 106 -1.87 -10.90 15.94
C GLY A 106 -1.56 -12.18 15.15
N SER A 107 -1.50 -12.14 13.81
CA SER A 107 -1.14 -13.32 13.00
C SER A 107 0.31 -13.78 13.20
N GLY A 108 1.20 -12.85 13.56
CA GLY A 108 2.64 -13.12 13.77
C GLY A 108 3.57 -12.41 12.79
N LYS A 109 3.07 -11.47 11.98
CA LYS A 109 3.87 -10.69 11.01
C LYS A 109 5.16 -10.13 11.60
N SER A 110 5.07 -9.31 12.65
CA SER A 110 6.27 -8.69 13.26
C SER A 110 7.22 -9.73 13.84
N THR A 111 6.71 -10.86 14.36
CA THR A 111 7.55 -11.97 14.84
C THR A 111 8.32 -12.64 13.70
N VAL A 112 7.66 -12.93 12.58
CA VAL A 112 8.31 -13.50 11.40
C VAL A 112 9.28 -12.50 10.77
N ALA A 113 8.88 -11.23 10.68
CA ALA A 113 9.68 -10.17 10.07
C ALA A 113 10.96 -9.89 10.87
N ASP A 114 10.88 -9.79 12.20
CA ASP A 114 12.04 -9.64 13.08
C ASP A 114 12.97 -10.87 13.01
N ALA A 115 12.42 -12.08 13.10
CA ALA A 115 13.22 -13.30 13.01
C ALA A 115 13.89 -13.45 11.63
N LEU A 116 13.21 -13.06 10.55
CA LEU A 116 13.76 -13.03 9.18
C LEU A 116 14.86 -11.98 9.05
N GLU A 117 14.67 -10.77 9.58
CA GLU A 117 15.70 -9.72 9.58
C GLU A 117 16.96 -10.20 10.29
N GLN A 118 16.81 -10.83 11.46
CA GLN A 118 17.95 -11.39 12.20
C GLN A 118 18.67 -12.49 11.40
N GLU A 119 17.95 -13.37 10.72
CA GLU A 119 18.56 -14.45 9.94
C GLU A 119 19.29 -13.92 8.70
N LEU A 120 18.69 -12.98 7.97
CA LEU A 120 19.34 -12.30 6.85
C LEU A 120 20.59 -11.54 7.29
N HIS A 121 20.52 -10.83 8.42
CA HIS A 121 21.65 -10.12 9.00
C HIS A 121 22.78 -11.09 9.41
N ARG A 122 22.46 -12.22 10.05
CA ARG A 122 23.45 -13.28 10.37
C ARG A 122 24.11 -13.84 9.12
N ALA A 123 23.37 -13.94 8.01
CA ALA A 123 23.86 -14.36 6.71
C ALA A 123 24.66 -13.26 5.96
N GLY A 124 24.93 -12.11 6.60
CA GLY A 124 25.70 -11.01 6.02
C GLY A 124 24.94 -10.20 4.99
N ARG A 125 23.60 -10.28 4.96
CA ARG A 125 22.75 -9.51 4.05
C ARG A 125 22.43 -8.15 4.64
N HIS A 126 22.39 -7.14 3.77
CA HIS A 126 22.00 -5.78 4.13
C HIS A 126 20.49 -5.61 4.05
N THR A 127 19.86 -5.45 5.21
CA THR A 127 18.41 -5.44 5.34
C THR A 127 17.91 -4.22 6.11
N TYR A 128 16.60 -3.97 6.00
CA TYR A 128 15.92 -3.05 6.91
C TYR A 128 14.44 -3.42 7.08
N LEU A 129 13.96 -3.41 8.32
CA LEU A 129 12.56 -3.64 8.67
C LEU A 129 11.74 -2.34 8.80
N LEU A 130 10.73 -2.21 7.95
CA LEU A 130 9.65 -1.23 8.04
C LEU A 130 8.43 -1.88 8.71
N ASP A 131 8.09 -1.46 9.93
CA ASP A 131 6.85 -1.83 10.64
C ASP A 131 5.98 -0.59 10.85
N GLY A 132 4.67 -0.80 11.02
CA GLY A 132 3.69 0.21 11.36
C GLY A 132 4.06 1.04 12.58
N ASP A 133 4.73 0.48 13.60
CA ASP A 133 5.18 1.26 14.75
C ASP A 133 6.27 2.27 14.34
N ASN A 134 7.33 1.82 13.63
CA ASN A 134 8.43 2.69 13.17
C ASN A 134 7.96 3.82 12.22
N VAL A 135 7.09 3.48 11.27
CA VAL A 135 6.65 4.43 10.25
C VAL A 135 5.63 5.43 10.83
N ARG A 136 4.74 5.00 11.73
CA ARG A 136 3.73 5.89 12.35
C ARG A 136 4.30 6.85 13.38
N HIS A 137 5.48 6.59 13.94
CA HIS A 137 6.16 7.57 14.80
C HIS A 137 6.82 8.71 14.01
N GLY A 138 7.10 8.51 12.72
CA GLY A 138 7.81 9.47 11.88
C GLY A 138 7.05 9.82 10.61
N LEU A 139 7.33 9.08 9.52
CA LEU A 139 6.85 9.33 8.16
C LEU A 139 5.32 9.45 8.04
N CYS A 140 4.58 8.68 8.83
CA CYS A 140 3.12 8.60 8.79
C CYS A 140 2.46 9.09 10.08
N ARG A 141 3.13 9.97 10.84
CA ARG A 141 2.60 10.51 12.11
C ARG A 141 1.33 11.35 11.95
N ASP A 142 1.11 11.89 10.75
CA ASP A 142 -0.06 12.68 10.36
C ASP A 142 -1.27 11.81 10.01
N LEU A 143 -1.09 10.50 9.84
CA LEU A 143 -2.12 9.58 9.38
C LEU A 143 -2.82 8.87 10.54
N GLY A 144 -4.16 8.93 10.54
CA GLY A 144 -5.00 8.20 11.47
C GLY A 144 -5.20 6.73 11.10
N PHE A 145 -6.40 6.22 11.38
CA PHE A 145 -6.82 4.84 11.13
C PHE A 145 -8.07 4.72 10.26
N THR A 146 -8.45 5.81 9.58
CA THR A 146 -9.50 5.76 8.55
C THR A 146 -9.02 4.96 7.34
N ASP A 147 -9.94 4.51 6.47
CA ASP A 147 -9.54 3.77 5.26
C ASP A 147 -8.61 4.59 4.36
N ALA A 148 -8.89 5.89 4.20
CA ALA A 148 -8.05 6.79 3.40
C ALA A 148 -6.63 6.93 3.99
N ASP A 149 -6.53 7.08 5.32
CA ASP A 149 -5.24 7.14 6.01
C ASP A 149 -4.46 5.82 5.87
N ARG A 150 -5.15 4.68 5.82
CA ARG A 150 -4.53 3.37 5.60
C ARG A 150 -3.97 3.26 4.19
N VAL A 151 -4.75 3.66 3.19
CA VAL A 151 -4.31 3.67 1.79
C VAL A 151 -3.07 4.55 1.62
N GLU A 152 -3.10 5.77 2.14
CA GLU A 152 -1.96 6.69 2.05
C GLU A 152 -0.74 6.18 2.85
N ASN A 153 -0.97 5.55 4.01
CA ASN A 153 0.11 4.92 4.78
C ASN A 153 0.78 3.81 3.96
N ILE A 154 0.01 2.92 3.32
CA ILE A 154 0.56 1.85 2.49
C ILE A 154 1.29 2.44 1.27
N ARG A 155 0.75 3.47 0.63
CA ARG A 155 1.42 4.17 -0.48
C ARG A 155 2.77 4.74 -0.08
N ARG A 156 2.85 5.49 1.04
CA ARG A 156 4.12 6.05 1.53
C ARG A 156 5.15 4.96 1.86
N VAL A 157 4.70 3.88 2.48
CA VAL A 157 5.56 2.73 2.80
C VAL A 157 6.08 2.06 1.52
N ALA A 158 5.24 1.86 0.51
CA ALA A 158 5.65 1.25 -0.76
C ALA A 158 6.73 2.09 -1.46
N GLU A 159 6.58 3.41 -1.49
CA GLU A 159 7.56 4.33 -2.07
C GLU A 159 8.90 4.25 -1.33
N VAL A 160 8.87 4.28 0.01
CA VAL A 160 10.10 4.19 0.83
C VAL A 160 10.76 2.83 0.69
N ALA A 161 9.98 1.74 0.71
CA ALA A 161 10.51 0.40 0.52
C ALA A 161 11.19 0.25 -0.84
N THR A 162 10.59 0.82 -1.89
CA THR A 162 11.15 0.81 -3.24
C THR A 162 12.42 1.63 -3.33
N LEU A 163 12.47 2.84 -2.75
CA LEU A 163 13.69 3.66 -2.73
C LEU A 163 14.85 2.98 -1.98
N MET A 164 14.53 2.29 -0.89
CA MET A 164 15.53 1.54 -0.11
C MET A 164 16.01 0.28 -0.84
N ALA A 165 15.13 -0.41 -1.56
CA ALA A 165 15.52 -1.51 -2.43
C ALA A 165 16.31 -1.03 -3.65
N ASP A 166 15.96 0.12 -4.25
CA ASP A 166 16.80 0.76 -5.27
C ASP A 166 18.20 1.05 -4.72
N ALA A 167 18.31 1.49 -3.46
CA ALA A 167 19.58 1.66 -2.77
C ALA A 167 20.38 0.35 -2.53
N GLY A 168 19.82 -0.81 -2.89
CA GLY A 168 20.48 -2.11 -2.87
C GLY A 168 20.16 -2.96 -1.63
N LEU A 169 19.14 -2.61 -0.85
CA LEU A 169 18.76 -3.35 0.36
C LEU A 169 17.71 -4.44 0.09
N ILE A 170 17.65 -5.43 0.98
CA ILE A 170 16.48 -6.31 1.13
C ILE A 170 15.57 -5.66 2.18
N VAL A 171 14.44 -5.12 1.73
CA VAL A 171 13.52 -4.37 2.60
C VAL A 171 12.39 -5.28 3.05
N ILE A 172 12.18 -5.39 4.36
CA ILE A 172 11.05 -6.15 4.93
C ILE A 172 9.99 -5.14 5.35
N ALA A 173 8.81 -5.17 4.73
CA ALA A 173 7.69 -4.32 5.08
C ALA A 173 6.59 -5.16 5.75
N SER A 174 6.35 -4.96 7.05
CA SER A 174 5.38 -5.71 7.84
C SER A 174 4.16 -4.85 8.19
N PHE A 175 3.10 -4.99 7.40
CA PHE A 175 1.87 -4.20 7.54
C PHE A 175 0.63 -5.09 7.47
N ILE A 176 -0.50 -4.62 7.99
CA ILE A 176 -1.76 -5.37 7.82
C ILE A 176 -2.16 -5.36 6.34
N SER A 177 -2.02 -4.21 5.65
CA SER A 177 -2.37 -4.00 4.23
C SER A 177 -3.63 -4.77 3.82
N PRO A 178 -4.79 -4.47 4.43
CA PRO A 178 -5.95 -5.35 4.42
C PRO A 178 -6.61 -5.48 3.05
N PHE A 179 -6.41 -4.54 2.14
CA PHE A 179 -7.09 -4.53 0.84
C PHE A 179 -6.14 -5.01 -0.27
N GLN A 180 -6.66 -5.83 -1.20
CA GLN A 180 -5.90 -6.33 -2.35
C GLN A 180 -5.38 -5.20 -3.22
N ASN A 181 -6.19 -4.15 -3.44
CA ASN A 181 -5.80 -3.00 -4.26
C ASN A 181 -4.59 -2.25 -3.68
N GLU A 182 -4.46 -2.16 -2.35
CA GLU A 182 -3.30 -1.52 -1.71
C GLU A 182 -2.02 -2.31 -1.95
N ARG A 183 -2.10 -3.65 -1.89
CA ARG A 183 -0.94 -4.53 -2.12
C ARG A 183 -0.57 -4.57 -3.60
N ALA A 184 -1.56 -4.55 -4.50
CA ALA A 184 -1.36 -4.41 -5.93
C ALA A 184 -0.67 -3.08 -6.27
N MET A 185 -1.09 -1.97 -5.67
CA MET A 185 -0.43 -0.68 -5.81
C MET A 185 1.01 -0.72 -5.28
N ALA A 186 1.25 -1.33 -4.12
CA ALA A 186 2.62 -1.44 -3.58
C ALA A 186 3.54 -2.23 -4.53
N ARG A 187 3.02 -3.28 -5.18
CA ARG A 187 3.71 -4.05 -6.21
C ARG A 187 3.96 -3.22 -7.48
N GLU A 188 3.00 -2.41 -7.91
CA GLU A 188 3.16 -1.50 -9.05
C GLU A 188 4.23 -0.44 -8.78
N VAL A 189 4.25 0.13 -7.57
CA VAL A 189 5.27 1.11 -7.15
C VAL A 189 6.67 0.50 -7.16
N ALA A 190 6.82 -0.78 -6.81
CA ALA A 190 8.11 -1.46 -6.85
C ALA A 190 8.71 -1.55 -8.26
N GLY A 191 7.88 -1.51 -9.30
CA GLY A 191 8.31 -1.54 -10.70
C GLY A 191 9.18 -2.76 -11.01
N ASP A 192 10.41 -2.51 -11.47
CA ASP A 192 11.38 -3.56 -11.81
C ASP A 192 12.04 -4.21 -10.56
N THR A 193 11.86 -3.62 -9.38
CA THR A 193 12.36 -4.21 -8.13
C THR A 193 11.56 -5.45 -7.80
N ARG A 194 12.24 -6.56 -7.48
CA ARG A 194 11.58 -7.79 -7.04
C ARG A 194 10.68 -7.53 -5.82
N PHE A 195 9.42 -7.91 -5.94
CA PHE A 195 8.41 -7.79 -4.89
C PHE A 195 7.91 -9.18 -4.49
N VAL A 196 8.09 -9.53 -3.21
CA VAL A 196 7.74 -10.84 -2.64
C VAL A 196 6.64 -10.64 -1.61
N GLU A 197 5.40 -10.92 -1.97
CA GLU A 197 4.26 -10.87 -1.06
C GLU A 197 4.20 -12.15 -0.20
N VAL A 198 4.39 -11.95 1.10
CA VAL A 198 4.37 -13.00 2.13
C VAL A 198 3.08 -12.90 2.92
N PHE A 199 2.17 -13.83 2.69
CA PHE A 199 0.91 -13.91 3.43
C PHE A 199 1.09 -14.73 4.71
N VAL A 200 1.01 -14.06 5.86
CA VAL A 200 0.94 -14.72 7.18
C VAL A 200 -0.51 -15.11 7.46
N ASP A 201 -0.84 -16.32 7.03
CA ASP A 201 -2.17 -16.89 7.13
C ASP A 201 -2.39 -17.53 8.51
N THR A 202 -3.13 -16.81 9.35
CA THR A 202 -3.53 -17.27 10.68
C THR A 202 -5.02 -17.05 10.85
N PRO A 203 -5.79 -18.08 11.26
CA PRO A 203 -7.22 -17.93 11.50
C PRO A 203 -7.52 -16.82 12.52
N LEU A 204 -8.57 -16.03 12.27
CA LEU A 204 -8.99 -14.93 13.15
C LEU A 204 -9.14 -15.38 14.61
N ALA A 205 -9.71 -16.56 14.86
CA ALA A 205 -9.88 -17.10 16.22
C ALA A 205 -8.54 -17.28 16.96
N VAL A 206 -7.48 -17.66 16.24
CA VAL A 206 -6.13 -17.79 16.81
C VAL A 206 -5.53 -16.41 17.06
N CYS A 207 -5.73 -15.46 16.14
CA CYS A 207 -5.31 -14.06 16.33
C CYS A 207 -5.98 -13.41 17.56
N GLU A 208 -7.30 -13.61 17.73
CA GLU A 208 -8.08 -13.13 18.88
C GLU A 208 -7.65 -13.80 20.19
N ALA A 209 -7.30 -15.10 20.16
CA ALA A 209 -6.82 -15.79 21.34
C ALA A 209 -5.44 -15.29 21.79
N ARG A 210 -4.56 -14.93 20.86
CA ARG A 210 -3.21 -14.40 21.16
C ARG A 210 -3.25 -12.98 21.72
N ASP A 211 -4.04 -12.10 21.10
CA ASP A 211 -4.25 -10.67 21.41
C ASP A 211 -3.18 -9.98 22.30
N PRO A 212 -1.90 -9.95 21.87
CA PRO A 212 -0.79 -9.53 22.74
C PRO A 212 -0.86 -8.04 23.12
N LYS A 213 -1.47 -7.22 22.25
CA LYS A 213 -1.67 -5.78 22.45
C LYS A 213 -3.06 -5.45 23.05
N GLY A 214 -3.90 -6.47 23.33
CA GLY A 214 -5.26 -6.27 23.86
C GLY A 214 -6.22 -5.55 22.90
N LEU A 215 -5.91 -5.54 21.60
CA LEU A 215 -6.64 -4.78 20.59
C LEU A 215 -7.94 -5.47 20.18
N TYR A 216 -7.95 -6.80 20.10
CA TYR A 216 -9.18 -7.54 19.78
C TYR A 216 -10.21 -7.40 20.90
N LYS A 217 -9.79 -7.47 22.17
CA LYS A 217 -10.69 -7.22 23.31
C LYS A 217 -11.32 -5.83 23.25
N LYS A 218 -10.53 -4.79 22.97
CA LYS A 218 -11.02 -3.40 22.84
C LYS A 218 -11.94 -3.23 21.64
N ALA A 219 -11.64 -3.86 20.50
CA ALA A 219 -12.49 -3.83 19.32
C ALA A 219 -13.84 -4.52 19.59
N ARG A 220 -13.84 -5.70 20.23
CA ARG A 220 -15.07 -6.41 20.64
C ARG A 220 -15.91 -5.63 21.65
N ALA A 221 -15.27 -4.82 22.50
CA ALA A 221 -15.94 -3.90 23.43
C ALA A 221 -16.47 -2.61 22.77
N GLY A 222 -16.20 -2.39 21.48
CA GLY A 222 -16.60 -1.18 20.75
C GLY A 222 -15.73 0.06 21.03
N GLU A 223 -14.61 -0.11 21.75
CA GLU A 223 -13.67 0.97 22.07
C GLU A 223 -12.74 1.31 20.90
N LEU A 224 -12.51 0.35 19.99
CA LEU A 224 -11.77 0.54 18.74
C LEU A 224 -12.69 0.31 17.56
N LYS A 225 -12.87 1.35 16.74
CA LYS A 225 -13.65 1.28 15.49
C LYS A 225 -12.75 0.97 14.30
N ASN A 226 -13.33 0.40 13.26
CA ASN A 226 -12.70 0.04 11.98
C ASN A 226 -11.54 -0.97 12.14
N PHE A 227 -11.59 -1.85 13.13
CA PHE A 227 -10.58 -2.85 13.39
C PHE A 227 -10.65 -4.01 12.39
N THR A 228 -9.54 -4.24 11.68
CA THR A 228 -9.42 -5.29 10.66
C THR A 228 -9.70 -6.68 11.24
N GLY A 229 -10.61 -7.42 10.61
CA GLY A 229 -11.06 -8.74 11.04
C GLY A 229 -12.26 -8.74 11.98
N ILE A 230 -12.72 -7.57 12.46
CA ILE A 230 -13.89 -7.44 13.33
C ILE A 230 -14.99 -6.63 12.64
N ASP A 231 -14.77 -5.32 12.47
CA ASP A 231 -15.70 -4.38 11.85
C ASP A 231 -15.12 -3.72 10.57
N SER A 232 -13.91 -4.12 10.17
CA SER A 232 -13.30 -3.84 8.86
C SER A 232 -12.85 -5.15 8.21
N ILE A 233 -12.97 -5.25 6.88
CA ILE A 233 -12.59 -6.47 6.13
C ILE A 233 -11.06 -6.66 6.07
N TYR A 234 -10.64 -7.91 5.88
CA TYR A 234 -9.31 -8.30 5.44
C TYR A 234 -9.47 -9.18 4.19
N GLU A 235 -8.92 -8.73 3.08
CA GLU A 235 -8.95 -9.45 1.80
C GLU A 235 -7.67 -10.26 1.68
N ALA A 236 -7.76 -11.57 1.92
CA ALA A 236 -6.62 -12.46 1.78
C ALA A 236 -6.02 -12.38 0.35
N PRO A 237 -4.68 -12.41 0.19
CA PRO A 237 -4.04 -12.49 -1.11
C PRO A 237 -4.46 -13.75 -1.86
N SER A 238 -4.85 -13.63 -3.14
CA SER A 238 -5.19 -14.78 -3.98
C SER A 238 -3.95 -15.49 -4.53
N HIS A 239 -2.88 -14.73 -4.81
CA HIS A 239 -1.64 -15.23 -5.40
C HIS A 239 -0.39 -14.62 -4.74
N PRO A 240 -0.19 -14.79 -3.41
CA PRO A 240 1.06 -14.37 -2.79
C PRO A 240 2.21 -15.27 -3.24
N GLU A 241 3.43 -14.75 -3.32
CA GLU A 241 4.63 -15.55 -3.58
C GLU A 241 4.85 -16.60 -2.50
N ILE A 242 4.52 -16.29 -1.24
CA ILE A 242 4.66 -17.19 -0.09
C ILE A 242 3.42 -17.13 0.80
N THR A 243 2.90 -18.29 1.20
CA THR A 243 1.88 -18.39 2.26
C THR A 243 2.45 -19.12 3.47
N LEU A 244 2.47 -18.44 4.62
CA LEU A 244 2.99 -18.95 5.88
C LEU A 244 1.81 -19.34 6.79
N LYS A 245 1.72 -20.63 7.15
CA LYS A 245 0.70 -21.16 8.08
C LYS A 245 1.08 -20.89 9.54
N ALA A 246 1.05 -19.62 9.91
CA ALA A 246 1.36 -19.19 11.26
C ALA A 246 0.25 -19.63 12.23
N GLY A 247 0.64 -20.32 13.30
CA GLY A 247 -0.31 -21.04 14.20
C GLY A 247 -0.18 -22.55 14.13
N GLU A 248 0.33 -23.09 13.02
CA GLU A 248 0.63 -24.52 12.85
C GLU A 248 2.13 -24.81 13.00
N HIS A 249 2.98 -23.84 12.62
CA HIS A 249 4.43 -23.96 12.67
C HIS A 249 5.07 -22.89 13.56
N PRO A 250 6.22 -23.19 14.18
CA PRO A 250 6.98 -22.21 14.95
C PRO A 250 7.69 -21.21 14.02
N PRO A 251 8.03 -20.00 14.51
CA PRO A 251 8.62 -18.94 13.69
C PRO A 251 9.85 -19.36 12.89
N GLU A 252 10.71 -20.21 13.44
CA GLU A 252 11.95 -20.66 12.80
C GLU A 252 11.68 -21.43 11.50
N VAL A 253 10.63 -22.26 11.50
CA VAL A 253 10.20 -23.00 10.30
C VAL A 253 9.65 -22.05 9.24
N LEU A 254 8.86 -21.06 9.67
CA LEU A 254 8.28 -20.06 8.76
C LEU A 254 9.37 -19.17 8.13
N VAL A 255 10.36 -18.76 8.91
CA VAL A 255 11.52 -18.01 8.40
C VAL A 255 12.33 -18.87 7.42
N GLY A 256 12.54 -20.15 7.72
CA GLY A 256 13.18 -21.09 6.80
C GLY A 256 12.50 -21.13 5.42
N GLN A 257 11.16 -21.18 5.39
CA GLN A 257 10.41 -21.15 4.13
C GLN A 257 10.67 -19.88 3.31
N VAL A 258 10.77 -18.71 3.97
CA VAL A 258 11.09 -17.45 3.30
C VAL A 258 12.53 -17.48 2.79
N MET A 259 13.50 -17.93 3.60
CA MET A 259 14.90 -18.04 3.20
C MET A 259 15.10 -18.98 2.01
N ASP A 260 14.41 -20.12 2.00
CA ASP A 260 14.45 -21.09 0.89
C ASP A 260 13.90 -20.48 -0.39
N TYR A 261 12.78 -19.75 -0.32
CA TYR A 261 12.21 -19.04 -1.46
C TYR A 261 13.18 -17.98 -2.01
N LEU A 262 13.75 -17.14 -1.14
CA LEU A 262 14.71 -16.10 -1.56
C LEU A 262 15.95 -16.71 -2.22
N SER A 263 16.41 -17.85 -1.71
CA SER A 263 17.51 -18.61 -2.32
C SER A 263 17.14 -19.12 -3.72
N ALA A 264 15.97 -19.73 -3.87
CA ALA A 264 15.46 -20.23 -5.15
C ALA A 264 15.29 -19.11 -6.20
N GLU A 265 14.88 -17.92 -5.76
CA GLU A 265 14.76 -16.71 -6.59
C GLU A 265 16.09 -15.99 -6.84
N ASN A 266 17.23 -16.62 -6.49
CA ASN A 266 18.57 -16.09 -6.71
C ASN A 266 18.76 -14.70 -6.06
N ILE A 267 18.11 -14.44 -4.92
CA ILE A 267 18.30 -13.19 -4.17
C ILE A 267 19.70 -13.14 -3.56
N PHE A 268 20.23 -14.30 -3.19
CA PHE A 268 21.52 -14.43 -2.51
C PHE A 268 22.72 -14.62 -3.44
N SER A 269 22.47 -14.73 -4.75
CA SER A 269 23.46 -14.93 -5.80
C SER A 269 23.56 -13.70 -6.71
N LEU A 270 24.75 -13.49 -7.26
CA LEU A 270 25.10 -12.43 -8.22
C LEU A 270 25.85 -13.03 -9.40
#